data_AF-A0A8H6X511-F1
#
_entry.id   AF-A0A8H6X511-F1
#
_cell.length_a   1.000
_cell.length_b   1.000
_cell.length_c   1.000
_cell.angle_alpha   90.00
_cell.angle_beta   90.00
_cell.angle_gamma   90.00
#
_symmetry.space_group_name_H-M   'P 1'
#
loop_
_entity.id
_entity.type
_entity.pdbx_description
1 polymer ?
#
loop_
_entity_poly.entity_id
_entity_poly.type
_entity_poly.pdbx_seq_one_letter_code
_entity_poly.pdbx_strand_id
1 'polypeptide(L)'
;MSYPWLAQAAHNKVAIREGLKIVRKVVARDAVKTPLSTADLYKLVLREAPPPTFASTIPEDDDSVHAIKYGKSGRRRIPATAPPHPRHPVRSMSFLKRTILPIMVGERCIRHVREKRLVMQSKADLKGRSVRGGAKQQAASSASTQPVEALIWLWQASKPPPRVEKPAPPPSPDVYDFSHMKASKRKVRRQRLELAEKRADLRARRETLKVETRRKAEREVLAAKRLEGRLRHQAEEKAALARKAERRKRWEASNPILAKALAKQQAEAAQRLAPVISPSKKLRA
;
A
#
# COMPACT_ATOMS: atom_id res chain seq x y z
N MET A 1 19.68 10.51 -26.71
CA MET A 1 19.93 9.06 -26.66
C MET A 1 19.72 8.58 -25.23
N SER A 2 18.70 7.75 -24.97
CA SER A 2 18.45 7.20 -23.62
C SER A 2 19.29 5.94 -23.44
N TYR A 3 20.05 5.85 -22.34
CA TYR A 3 20.87 4.69 -22.08
C TYR A 3 20.04 3.53 -21.50
N PRO A 4 19.99 2.35 -22.14
CA PRO A 4 19.13 1.24 -21.72
C PRO A 4 19.45 0.70 -20.32
N TRP A 5 20.69 0.87 -19.83
CA TRP A 5 21.10 0.43 -18.49
C TRP A 5 20.47 1.24 -17.35
N LEU A 6 20.12 2.53 -17.59
CA LEU A 6 19.48 3.38 -16.58
C LEU A 6 18.06 2.91 -16.28
N ALA A 7 17.30 2.51 -17.30
CA ALA A 7 15.96 1.96 -17.15
C ALA A 7 15.99 0.65 -16.34
N GLN A 8 16.95 -0.23 -16.61
CA GLN A 8 17.11 -1.48 -15.87
C GLN A 8 17.49 -1.25 -14.39
N ALA A 9 18.34 -0.26 -14.11
CA ALA A 9 18.71 0.12 -12.75
C ALA A 9 17.51 0.71 -11.98
N ALA A 10 16.72 1.58 -12.62
CA ALA A 10 15.51 2.15 -12.02
C ALA A 10 14.47 1.05 -11.71
N HIS A 11 14.23 0.14 -12.67
CA HIS A 11 13.33 -1.00 -12.47
C HIS A 11 13.83 -1.90 -11.32
N ASN A 12 15.13 -2.19 -11.25
CA ASN A 12 15.70 -2.95 -10.13
C ASN A 12 15.45 -2.27 -8.78
N LYS A 13 15.56 -0.93 -8.68
CA LYS A 13 15.26 -0.21 -7.43
C LYS A 13 13.79 -0.34 -7.02
N VAL A 14 12.88 -0.20 -7.98
CA VAL A 14 11.43 -0.37 -7.73
C VAL A 14 11.12 -1.82 -7.32
N ALA A 15 11.66 -2.80 -8.03
CA ALA A 15 11.51 -4.22 -7.71
C ALA A 15 12.06 -4.58 -6.32
N ILE A 16 13.21 -4.03 -5.93
CA ILE A 16 13.77 -4.20 -4.58
C ILE A 16 12.82 -3.62 -3.54
N ARG A 17 12.34 -2.38 -3.74
CA ARG A 17 11.45 -1.71 -2.78
C ARG A 17 10.14 -2.45 -2.59
N GLU A 18 9.47 -2.82 -3.68
CA GLU A 18 8.18 -3.54 -3.61
C GLU A 18 8.39 -5.00 -3.15
N GLY A 19 9.48 -5.64 -3.58
CA GLY A 19 9.87 -6.97 -3.10
C GLY A 19 10.11 -6.99 -1.59
N LEU A 20 10.80 -5.99 -1.03
CA LEU A 20 10.99 -5.85 0.42
C LEU A 20 9.65 -5.74 1.16
N LYS A 21 8.67 -4.99 0.64
CA LYS A 21 7.34 -4.88 1.27
C LYS A 21 6.64 -6.24 1.32
N ILE A 22 6.63 -6.97 0.21
CA ILE A 22 6.00 -8.30 0.13
C ILE A 22 6.69 -9.26 1.11
N VAL A 23 8.02 -9.33 1.09
CA VAL A 23 8.76 -10.25 1.96
C VAL A 23 8.57 -9.88 3.43
N ARG A 24 8.57 -8.59 3.80
CA ARG A 24 8.25 -8.15 5.17
C ARG A 24 6.84 -8.57 5.59
N LYS A 25 5.85 -8.45 4.71
CA LYS A 25 4.46 -8.89 4.96
C LYS A 25 4.40 -10.40 5.24
N VAL A 26 5.05 -11.21 4.41
CA VAL A 26 5.11 -12.68 4.57
C VAL A 26 5.84 -13.07 5.86
N VAL A 27 7.00 -12.45 6.12
CA VAL A 27 7.78 -12.70 7.34
C VAL A 27 6.99 -12.34 8.60
N ALA A 28 6.29 -11.20 8.60
CA ALA A 28 5.46 -10.78 9.73
C ALA A 28 4.28 -11.73 10.00
N ARG A 29 3.72 -12.34 8.94
CA ARG A 29 2.60 -13.29 9.06
C ARG A 29 3.07 -14.68 9.52
N ASP A 30 4.08 -15.23 8.86
CA ASP A 30 4.41 -16.65 8.93
C ASP A 30 5.70 -16.91 9.73
N ALA A 31 6.76 -16.11 9.50
CA ALA A 31 8.09 -16.33 10.08
C ALA A 31 8.22 -15.96 11.58
N VAL A 32 7.19 -15.33 12.15
CA VAL A 32 7.09 -15.06 13.59
C VAL A 32 6.83 -16.35 14.36
N LYS A 33 6.03 -17.26 13.79
CA LYS A 33 5.62 -18.51 14.44
C LYS A 33 6.61 -19.64 14.14
N THR A 34 6.97 -19.79 12.86
CA THR A 34 7.84 -20.88 12.40
C THR A 34 8.96 -20.34 11.53
N PRO A 35 10.23 -20.71 11.77
CA PRO A 35 11.31 -20.25 10.91
C PRO A 35 11.14 -20.87 9.51
N LEU A 36 11.39 -20.09 8.46
CA LEU A 36 11.09 -20.48 7.08
C LEU A 36 12.37 -20.78 6.30
N SER A 37 12.36 -21.84 5.49
CA SER A 37 13.44 -22.05 4.53
C SER A 37 13.36 -20.99 3.43
N THR A 38 14.45 -20.77 2.70
CA THR A 38 14.41 -19.80 1.60
C THR A 38 13.46 -20.24 0.49
N ALA A 39 13.30 -21.55 0.28
CA ALA A 39 12.40 -22.09 -0.73
C ALA A 39 10.93 -21.86 -0.32
N ASP A 40 10.61 -22.08 0.94
CA ASP A 40 9.24 -21.88 1.46
C ASP A 40 8.89 -20.39 1.48
N LEU A 41 9.83 -19.55 1.91
CA LEU A 41 9.66 -18.10 1.85
C LEU A 41 9.42 -17.63 0.41
N TYR A 42 10.16 -18.16 -0.56
CA TYR A 42 9.95 -17.83 -1.97
C TYR A 42 8.56 -18.27 -2.46
N LYS A 43 8.11 -19.48 -2.13
CA LYS A 43 6.76 -19.97 -2.48
C LYS A 43 5.66 -19.09 -1.87
N LEU A 44 5.81 -18.70 -0.60
CA LEU A 44 4.85 -17.84 0.09
C LEU A 44 4.82 -16.43 -0.52
N VAL A 45 5.98 -15.89 -0.88
CA VAL A 45 6.11 -14.59 -1.54
C VAL A 45 5.43 -14.58 -2.91
N LEU A 46 5.53 -15.66 -3.69
CA LEU A 46 4.86 -15.77 -5.00
C LEU A 46 3.34 -15.87 -4.91
N ARG A 47 2.79 -16.25 -3.75
CA ARG A 47 1.33 -16.26 -3.53
C ARG A 47 0.76 -14.87 -3.27
N GLU A 48 1.60 -13.91 -2.87
CA GLU A 48 1.16 -12.54 -2.65
C GLU A 48 1.04 -11.81 -3.99
N ALA A 49 -0.09 -11.13 -4.21
CA ALA A 49 -0.29 -10.35 -5.42
C ALA A 49 0.71 -9.18 -5.49
N PRO A 50 1.35 -8.93 -6.64
CA PRO A 50 2.20 -7.77 -6.81
C PRO A 50 1.37 -6.48 -6.68
N PRO A 51 1.93 -5.40 -6.14
CA PRO A 51 1.20 -4.14 -6.01
C PRO A 51 0.86 -3.59 -7.41
N PRO A 52 -0.31 -2.96 -7.58
CA PRO A 52 -0.77 -2.46 -8.89
C PRO A 52 0.16 -1.37 -9.47
N THR A 53 1.01 -0.79 -8.63
CA THR A 53 2.01 0.22 -9.01
C THR A 53 3.27 -0.38 -9.64
N PHE A 54 3.45 -1.69 -9.55
CA PHE A 54 4.61 -2.37 -10.12
C PHE A 54 4.34 -2.73 -11.58
N ALA A 55 4.87 -1.92 -12.50
CA ALA A 55 4.92 -2.25 -13.92
C ALA A 55 6.22 -3.01 -14.22
N SER A 56 6.09 -4.26 -14.66
CA SER A 56 7.24 -5.03 -15.17
C SER A 56 7.73 -4.37 -16.45
N THR A 57 8.98 -3.88 -16.46
CA THR A 57 9.59 -3.33 -17.67
C THR A 57 10.29 -4.39 -18.51
N ILE A 58 10.22 -5.66 -18.10
CA ILE A 58 10.83 -6.78 -18.84
C ILE A 58 9.79 -7.26 -19.85
N PRO A 59 10.02 -7.10 -21.17
CA PRO A 59 9.15 -7.66 -22.20
C PRO A 59 9.13 -9.19 -22.06
N GLU A 60 7.95 -9.81 -22.24
CA GLU A 60 7.81 -11.27 -22.09
C GLU A 60 8.41 -12.05 -23.26
N ASP A 61 8.44 -11.43 -24.43
CA ASP A 61 8.75 -12.09 -25.70
C ASP A 61 10.13 -11.72 -26.25
N ASP A 62 11.04 -11.25 -25.38
CA ASP A 62 12.39 -10.93 -25.83
C ASP A 62 13.22 -12.22 -25.95
N ASP A 63 12.97 -12.96 -27.04
CA ASP A 63 13.74 -14.14 -27.48
C ASP A 63 15.25 -13.86 -27.55
N SER A 64 15.65 -12.58 -27.60
CA SER A 64 17.04 -12.14 -27.56
C SER A 64 17.78 -12.51 -26.25
N VAL A 65 17.06 -12.82 -25.16
CA VAL A 65 17.66 -13.30 -23.91
C VAL A 65 18.20 -14.73 -24.05
N HIS A 66 17.70 -15.52 -25.01
CA HIS A 66 18.15 -16.88 -25.27
C HIS A 66 19.28 -16.99 -26.30
N ALA A 67 19.65 -15.88 -26.95
CA ALA A 67 20.75 -15.88 -27.90
C ALA A 67 22.09 -16.19 -27.17
N ILE A 68 22.69 -17.32 -27.51
CA ILE A 68 24.00 -17.73 -27.02
C ILE A 68 25.03 -16.70 -27.49
N LYS A 69 25.53 -15.86 -26.58
CA LYS A 69 26.58 -14.89 -26.89
C LYS A 69 27.95 -15.54 -26.74
N TYR A 70 28.72 -15.57 -27.83
CA TYR A 70 30.11 -15.97 -27.79
C TYR A 70 30.96 -14.82 -27.24
N GLY A 71 31.76 -15.09 -26.19
CA GLY A 71 32.72 -14.11 -25.68
C GLY A 71 33.94 -13.99 -26.59
N LYS A 72 34.73 -12.91 -26.48
CA LYS A 72 35.99 -12.69 -27.23
C LYS A 72 36.99 -13.87 -27.13
N SER A 73 36.89 -14.70 -26.09
CA SER A 73 37.75 -15.87 -25.88
C SER A 73 37.21 -17.17 -26.47
N GLY A 74 36.16 -17.13 -27.31
CA GLY A 74 35.50 -18.31 -27.89
C GLY A 74 34.71 -19.18 -26.88
N ARG A 75 34.82 -18.90 -25.57
CA ARG A 75 34.05 -19.60 -24.55
C ARG A 75 32.58 -19.17 -24.63
N ARG A 76 31.69 -20.15 -24.82
CA ARG A 76 30.23 -19.97 -24.77
C ARG A 76 29.86 -19.32 -23.43
N ARG A 77 29.41 -18.06 -23.45
CA ARG A 77 28.75 -17.47 -22.28
C ARG A 77 27.31 -17.92 -22.35
N ILE A 78 26.94 -18.85 -21.49
CA ILE A 78 25.54 -19.25 -21.31
C ILE A 78 24.80 -17.96 -20.88
N PRO A 79 23.87 -17.44 -21.70
CA PRO A 79 23.12 -16.25 -21.32
C PRO A 79 22.39 -16.53 -20.01
N ALA A 80 22.28 -15.51 -19.16
CA ALA A 80 21.56 -15.67 -17.91
C ALA A 80 20.11 -16.04 -18.23
N THR A 81 19.68 -17.22 -17.78
CA THR A 81 18.30 -17.69 -17.97
C THR A 81 17.33 -16.63 -17.44
N ALA A 82 16.30 -16.33 -18.22
CA ALA A 82 15.25 -15.42 -17.80
C ALA A 82 14.71 -15.84 -16.42
N PRO A 83 14.39 -14.89 -15.53
CA PRO A 83 13.84 -15.21 -14.23
C PRO A 83 12.48 -15.92 -14.40
N PRO A 84 12.15 -16.93 -13.58
CA PRO A 84 10.93 -17.72 -13.74
C PRO A 84 9.64 -16.90 -13.60
N HIS A 85 9.66 -15.77 -12.89
CA HIS A 85 8.49 -14.90 -12.73
C HIS A 85 8.87 -13.43 -13.00
N PRO A 86 9.01 -13.01 -14.28
CA PRO A 86 9.48 -11.66 -14.62
C PRO A 86 8.53 -10.55 -14.14
N ARG A 87 7.22 -10.83 -14.12
CA ARG A 87 6.17 -9.89 -13.66
C ARG A 87 6.15 -9.66 -12.14
N HIS A 88 6.84 -10.48 -11.36
CA HIS A 88 6.81 -10.41 -9.91
C HIS A 88 8.01 -9.60 -9.37
N PRO A 89 7.83 -8.70 -8.38
CA PRO A 89 8.94 -7.94 -7.78
C PRO A 89 10.07 -8.84 -7.27
N VAL A 90 9.72 -10.04 -6.78
CA VAL A 90 10.66 -11.11 -6.43
C VAL A 90 10.73 -12.12 -7.57
N ARG A 91 11.48 -11.76 -8.61
CA ARG A 91 11.51 -12.47 -9.89
C ARG A 91 12.10 -13.89 -9.87
N SER A 92 13.00 -14.16 -8.92
CA SER A 92 13.70 -15.44 -8.82
C SER A 92 14.18 -15.72 -7.40
N MET A 93 14.40 -17.00 -7.09
CA MET A 93 14.98 -17.40 -5.80
C MET A 93 16.39 -16.81 -5.59
N SER A 94 17.19 -16.71 -6.65
CA SER A 94 18.50 -16.06 -6.60
C SER A 94 18.41 -14.57 -6.28
N PHE A 95 17.41 -13.88 -6.83
CA PHE A 95 17.16 -12.46 -6.53
C PHE A 95 16.74 -12.25 -5.08
N LEU A 96 15.85 -13.12 -4.57
CA LEU A 96 15.48 -13.13 -3.15
C LEU A 96 16.74 -13.29 -2.27
N LYS A 97 17.55 -14.33 -2.54
CA LYS A 97 18.76 -14.66 -1.76
C LYS A 97 19.84 -13.60 -1.79
N ARG A 98 20.17 -13.07 -2.98
CA ARG A 98 21.33 -12.18 -3.16
C ARG A 98 21.02 -10.72 -2.91
N THR A 99 19.76 -10.31 -3.07
CA THR A 99 19.40 -8.88 -3.03
C THR A 99 18.51 -8.56 -1.84
N ILE A 100 17.39 -9.26 -1.67
CA ILE A 100 16.37 -8.87 -0.69
C ILE A 100 16.74 -9.31 0.72
N LEU A 101 17.12 -10.57 0.92
CA LEU A 101 17.43 -11.11 2.25
C LEU A 101 18.59 -10.38 2.94
N PRO A 102 19.71 -10.04 2.28
CA PRO A 102 20.79 -9.29 2.92
C PRO A 102 20.35 -7.91 3.41
N ILE A 103 19.49 -7.22 2.65
CA ILE A 103 18.92 -5.93 3.07
C ILE A 103 18.07 -6.11 4.32
N MET A 104 17.20 -7.12 4.37
CA MET A 104 16.36 -7.39 5.54
C MET A 104 17.16 -7.78 6.79
N VAL A 105 18.30 -8.45 6.62
CA VAL A 105 19.24 -8.74 7.71
C VAL A 105 19.89 -7.44 8.20
N GLY A 106 20.34 -6.58 7.29
CA GLY A 106 20.93 -5.27 7.62
C GLY A 106 19.95 -4.36 8.38
N GLU A 107 18.67 -4.41 8.02
CA GLU A 107 17.59 -3.69 8.72
C GLU A 107 17.12 -4.38 10.02
N ARG A 108 17.72 -5.51 10.39
CA ARG A 108 17.35 -6.32 11.57
C ARG A 108 15.89 -6.76 11.57
N CYS A 109 15.28 -6.95 10.39
CA CYS A 109 13.93 -7.49 10.28
C CYS A 109 13.90 -9.02 10.41
N ILE A 110 14.96 -9.68 9.96
CA ILE A 110 15.12 -11.14 10.02
C ILE A 110 16.50 -11.51 10.54
N ARG A 111 16.61 -12.73 11.04
CA ARG A 111 17.87 -13.36 11.43
C ARG A 111 17.97 -14.76 10.85
N HIS A 112 19.20 -15.19 10.61
CA HIS A 112 19.50 -16.53 10.10
C HIS A 112 19.73 -17.47 11.29
N VAL A 113 18.97 -18.55 11.37
CA VAL A 113 19.01 -19.51 12.49
C VAL A 113 19.30 -20.90 11.92
N ARG A 114 20.14 -21.67 12.60
CA ARG A 114 20.32 -23.10 12.33
C ARG A 114 19.37 -23.88 13.22
N GLU A 115 18.50 -24.69 12.61
CA GLU A 115 17.58 -25.56 13.33
C GLU A 115 17.74 -26.99 12.79
N LYS A 116 17.65 -27.98 13.68
CA LYS A 116 17.56 -29.39 13.28
C LYS A 116 16.13 -29.64 12.82
N ARG A 117 15.95 -30.02 11.55
CA ARG A 117 14.66 -30.44 11.01
C ARG A 117 14.73 -31.84 10.45
N LEU A 118 13.66 -32.59 10.65
CA LEU A 118 13.45 -33.87 9.98
C LEU A 118 13.14 -33.58 8.50
N VAL A 119 14.07 -33.95 7.63
CA VAL A 119 13.91 -33.82 6.18
C VAL A 119 13.65 -35.20 5.60
N MET A 120 12.57 -35.33 4.84
CA MET A 120 12.41 -36.51 4.01
C MET A 120 13.42 -36.42 2.87
N GLN A 121 14.39 -37.33 2.83
CA GLN A 121 15.38 -37.37 1.76
C GLN A 121 14.66 -37.66 0.45
N SER A 122 14.51 -36.62 -0.38
CA SER A 122 13.96 -36.80 -1.71
C SER A 122 15.01 -37.52 -2.57
N LYS A 123 14.57 -38.46 -3.43
CA LYS A 123 15.48 -39.25 -4.28
C LYS A 123 16.40 -38.39 -5.17
N ALA A 124 16.07 -37.12 -5.37
CA ALA A 124 16.86 -36.17 -6.16
C ALA A 124 18.16 -35.72 -5.46
N ASP A 125 18.15 -35.58 -4.13
CA ASP A 125 19.31 -35.06 -3.37
C ASP A 125 20.45 -36.08 -3.27
N LEU A 126 20.11 -37.38 -3.30
CA LEU A 126 21.09 -38.47 -3.29
C LEU A 126 21.90 -38.56 -4.59
N LYS A 127 21.36 -38.05 -5.70
CA LYS A 127 22.01 -38.14 -7.03
C LYS A 127 23.11 -37.09 -7.23
N GLY A 128 23.12 -36.02 -6.43
CA GLY A 128 24.07 -34.91 -6.55
C GLY A 128 25.41 -35.11 -5.83
N ARG A 129 25.53 -36.10 -4.93
CA ARG A 129 26.74 -36.31 -4.12
C ARG A 129 27.61 -37.50 -4.56
N SER A 130 27.18 -38.24 -5.58
CA SER A 130 27.87 -39.42 -6.09
C SER A 130 28.44 -39.17 -7.49
N VAL A 131 29.51 -38.38 -7.62
CA VAL A 131 30.48 -38.54 -8.72
C VAL A 131 31.85 -37.99 -8.27
N ARG A 132 32.71 -38.88 -7.78
CA ARG A 132 34.15 -38.98 -8.10
C ARG A 132 34.63 -40.34 -7.56
N GLY A 133 34.46 -41.38 -8.37
CA GLY A 133 34.90 -42.73 -8.06
C GLY A 133 33.95 -43.74 -8.72
N GLY A 134 34.34 -44.25 -9.89
CA GLY A 134 33.52 -45.16 -10.68
C GLY A 134 33.32 -46.48 -9.95
N ALA A 135 32.06 -46.87 -9.76
CA ALA A 135 31.70 -48.26 -9.51
C ALA A 135 30.28 -48.49 -10.06
N LYS A 136 30.18 -49.58 -10.83
CA LYS A 136 28.99 -50.06 -11.54
C LYS A 136 27.78 -50.10 -10.61
N GLN A 137 26.70 -49.50 -11.06
CA GLN A 137 25.37 -49.59 -10.46
C GLN A 137 24.91 -51.06 -10.48
N GLN A 138 24.68 -51.63 -9.30
CA GLN A 138 23.82 -52.80 -9.14
C GLN A 138 22.61 -52.41 -8.28
N ALA A 139 21.44 -52.73 -8.86
CA ALA A 139 20.11 -52.90 -8.29
C ALA A 139 19.66 -51.99 -7.14
N ALA A 140 18.67 -51.17 -7.49
CA ALA A 140 17.81 -50.44 -6.58
C ALA A 140 17.03 -51.38 -5.66
N SER A 141 17.49 -51.54 -4.43
CA SER A 141 16.65 -52.01 -3.33
C SER A 141 15.98 -50.80 -2.67
N SER A 142 14.69 -50.96 -2.39
CA SER A 142 13.75 -49.99 -1.84
C SER A 142 14.24 -49.39 -0.52
N ALA A 143 15.15 -48.42 -0.57
CA ALA A 143 15.62 -47.71 0.62
C ALA A 143 14.43 -46.99 1.25
N SER A 144 14.01 -47.45 2.43
CA SER A 144 12.88 -46.88 3.15
C SER A 144 13.18 -45.41 3.44
N THR A 145 12.25 -44.53 3.08
CA THR A 145 12.36 -43.07 3.22
C THR A 145 12.24 -42.67 4.70
N GLN A 146 13.21 -43.06 5.53
CA GLN A 146 13.25 -42.60 6.91
C GLN A 146 13.58 -41.10 6.93
N PRO A 147 12.87 -40.30 7.72
CA PRO A 147 13.22 -38.90 7.92
C PRO A 147 14.58 -38.81 8.62
N VAL A 148 15.49 -37.99 8.09
CA VAL A 148 16.81 -37.75 8.70
C VAL A 148 16.83 -36.35 9.29
N GLU A 149 17.32 -36.20 10.50
CA GLU A 149 17.59 -34.90 11.10
C GLU A 149 18.74 -34.21 10.36
N ALA A 150 18.46 -33.09 9.72
CA ALA A 150 19.45 -32.24 9.07
C ALA A 150 19.46 -30.84 9.70
N LEU A 151 20.65 -30.27 9.88
CA LEU A 151 20.80 -28.87 10.25
C LEU A 151 20.52 -27.99 9.02
N ILE A 152 19.39 -27.29 9.04
CA ILE A 152 18.99 -26.37 7.97
C ILE A 152 19.12 -24.93 8.43
N TRP A 153 19.58 -24.10 7.51
CA TRP A 153 19.56 -22.65 7.64
C TRP A 153 18.17 -22.09 7.31
N LEU A 154 17.58 -21.42 8.28
CA LEU A 154 16.23 -20.87 8.20
C LEU A 154 16.22 -19.38 8.54
N TRP A 155 15.21 -18.70 8.02
CA TRP A 155 14.94 -17.30 8.29
C TRP A 155 13.87 -17.18 9.36
N GLN A 156 14.20 -16.50 10.45
CA GLN A 156 13.25 -16.19 11.52
C GLN A 156 13.05 -14.67 11.58
N ALA A 157 11.83 -14.24 11.87
CA ALA A 157 11.58 -12.83 12.18
C ALA A 157 12.44 -12.43 13.39
N SER A 158 13.15 -11.31 13.29
CA SER A 158 13.89 -10.77 14.42
C SER A 158 12.88 -10.23 15.43
N LYS A 159 13.03 -10.59 16.70
CA LYS A 159 12.30 -9.87 17.76
C LYS A 159 12.78 -8.41 17.72
N PRO A 160 11.88 -7.41 17.78
CA PRO A 160 12.34 -6.04 17.96
C PRO A 160 13.26 -6.04 19.19
N PRO A 161 14.44 -5.38 19.13
CA PRO A 161 15.29 -5.28 20.30
C PRO A 161 14.42 -4.75 21.44
N PRO A 162 14.51 -5.31 22.66
CA PRO A 162 13.79 -4.77 23.79
C PRO A 162 14.06 -3.26 23.78
N ARG A 163 12.99 -2.46 23.78
CA ARG A 163 13.13 -1.01 23.78
C ARG A 163 13.84 -0.70 25.08
N VAL A 164 15.16 -0.55 25.02
CA VAL A 164 15.94 -0.09 26.16
C VAL A 164 15.39 1.29 26.41
N GLU A 165 14.55 1.40 27.44
CA GLU A 165 14.14 2.68 27.97
C GLU A 165 15.43 3.37 28.32
N LYS A 166 15.85 4.32 27.48
CA LYS A 166 16.99 5.15 27.83
C LYS A 166 16.59 5.76 29.17
N PRO A 167 17.37 5.56 30.24
CA PRO A 167 17.08 6.19 31.51
C PRO A 167 16.87 7.67 31.21
N ALA A 168 15.84 8.27 31.80
CA ALA A 168 15.58 9.69 31.64
C ALA A 168 16.92 10.41 31.88
N PRO A 169 17.36 11.29 30.94
CA PRO A 169 18.60 12.01 31.16
C PRO A 169 18.51 12.67 32.54
N PRO A 170 19.56 12.58 33.37
CA PRO A 170 19.54 13.24 34.66
C PRO A 170 19.15 14.71 34.44
N PRO A 171 18.32 15.30 35.32
CA PRO A 171 17.96 16.71 35.20
C PRO A 171 19.25 17.51 35.06
N SER A 172 19.43 18.18 33.92
CA SER A 172 20.60 19.02 33.72
C SER A 172 20.59 20.08 34.82
N PRO A 173 21.71 20.34 35.52
CA PRO A 173 21.76 21.43 36.49
C PRO A 173 21.29 22.71 35.79
N ASP A 174 20.26 23.35 36.34
CA ASP A 174 19.36 24.26 35.61
C ASP A 174 20.03 25.52 35.05
N VAL A 175 21.25 25.84 35.46
CA VAL A 175 21.99 26.96 34.89
C VAL A 175 23.45 26.58 34.85
N TYR A 176 23.91 26.09 33.70
CA TYR A 176 25.35 26.04 33.46
C TYR A 176 25.84 27.49 33.36
N ASP A 177 26.53 27.98 34.40
CA ASP A 177 27.03 29.35 34.41
C ASP A 177 28.09 29.53 33.32
N PHE A 178 27.76 30.30 32.29
CA PHE A 178 28.66 30.59 31.16
C PHE A 178 29.56 31.81 31.44
N SER A 179 29.61 32.33 32.66
CA SER A 179 30.44 33.46 33.08
C SER A 179 31.91 33.29 32.70
N HIS A 180 32.45 32.07 32.80
CA HIS A 180 33.82 31.70 32.47
C HIS A 180 34.13 31.65 30.96
N MET A 181 33.14 31.80 30.08
CA MET A 181 33.37 31.78 28.62
C MET A 181 33.79 33.16 28.08
N LYS A 182 34.75 33.18 27.14
CA LYS A 182 35.12 34.39 26.37
C LYS A 182 33.88 35.06 25.76
N ALA A 183 33.83 36.39 25.79
CA ALA A 183 32.67 37.18 25.34
C ALA A 183 32.22 36.84 23.91
N SER A 184 33.15 36.58 23.00
CA SER A 184 32.86 36.15 21.62
C SER A 184 32.08 34.83 21.57
N LYS A 185 32.48 33.84 22.37
CA LYS A 185 31.79 32.54 22.44
C LYS A 185 30.39 32.67 23.07
N ARG A 186 30.23 33.56 24.07
CA ARG A 186 28.91 33.87 24.66
C ARG A 186 27.96 34.48 23.62
N LYS A 187 28.44 35.43 22.81
CA LYS A 187 27.64 36.04 21.72
C LYS A 187 27.18 35.02 20.69
N VAL A 188 28.10 34.17 20.19
CA VAL A 188 27.76 33.11 19.22
C VAL A 188 26.73 32.12 19.79
N ARG A 189 26.86 31.76 21.06
CA ARG A 189 25.89 30.88 21.73
C ARG A 189 24.51 31.52 21.84
N ARG A 190 24.42 32.79 22.26
CA ARG A 190 23.14 33.55 22.28
C ARG A 190 22.50 33.55 20.90
N GLN A 191 23.25 33.87 19.85
CA GLN A 191 22.74 33.83 18.47
C GLN A 191 22.25 32.45 18.05
N ARG A 192 22.94 31.37 18.46
CA ARG A 192 22.48 29.99 18.19
C ARG A 192 21.19 29.66 18.92
N LEU A 193 21.03 30.10 20.16
CA LEU A 193 19.80 29.90 20.94
C LEU A 193 18.64 30.69 20.32
N GLU A 194 18.84 31.97 20.00
CA GLU A 194 17.84 32.80 19.30
C GLU A 194 17.42 32.17 17.96
N LEU A 195 18.37 31.63 17.18
CA LEU A 195 18.05 30.93 15.94
C LEU A 195 17.31 29.61 16.18
N ALA A 196 17.61 28.91 17.26
CA ALA A 196 16.92 27.68 17.64
C ALA A 196 15.48 27.97 18.07
N GLU A 197 15.25 29.01 18.87
CA GLU A 197 13.92 29.51 19.26
C GLU A 197 13.12 29.94 18.03
N LYS A 198 13.68 30.80 17.17
CA LYS A 198 13.02 31.19 15.90
C LYS A 198 12.65 29.99 15.04
N ARG A 199 13.50 28.96 14.99
CA ARG A 199 13.19 27.71 14.25
C ARG A 199 12.08 26.90 14.94
N ALA A 200 12.04 26.88 16.26
CA ALA A 200 10.96 26.24 17.02
C ALA A 200 9.63 26.96 16.76
N ASP A 201 9.61 28.30 16.80
CA ASP A 201 8.43 29.12 16.52
C ASP A 201 7.92 28.91 15.09
N LEU A 202 8.81 28.88 14.09
CA LEU A 202 8.44 28.59 12.71
C LEU A 202 7.85 27.18 12.53
N ARG A 203 8.36 26.18 13.28
CA ARG A 203 7.79 24.82 13.26
C ARG A 203 6.40 24.81 13.89
N ALA A 204 6.24 25.43 15.05
CA ALA A 204 4.95 25.56 15.72
C ALA A 204 3.93 26.26 14.81
N ARG A 205 4.31 27.38 14.18
CA ARG A 205 3.47 28.09 13.22
C ARG A 205 3.12 27.26 11.98
N ARG A 206 4.06 26.43 11.49
CA ARG A 206 3.79 25.52 10.38
C ARG A 206 2.79 24.42 10.79
N GLU A 207 2.88 23.93 12.01
CA GLU A 207 1.95 22.93 12.54
C GLU A 207 0.55 23.50 12.72
N THR A 208 0.42 24.72 13.26
CA THR A 208 -0.90 25.39 13.36
C THR A 208 -1.53 25.61 11.99
N LEU A 209 -0.77 26.10 11.00
CA LEU A 209 -1.25 26.26 9.61
C LEU A 209 -1.66 24.93 8.97
N LYS A 210 -0.94 23.83 9.23
CA LYS A 210 -1.34 22.49 8.76
C LYS A 210 -2.66 22.04 9.39
N VAL A 211 -2.87 22.31 10.67
CA VAL A 211 -4.11 21.97 11.37
C VAL A 211 -5.27 22.83 10.84
N GLU A 212 -5.05 24.12 10.62
CA GLU A 212 -6.07 25.03 10.06
C GLU A 212 -6.47 24.65 8.63
N THR A 213 -5.51 24.36 7.76
CA THR A 213 -5.80 23.92 6.38
C THR A 213 -6.58 22.61 6.35
N ARG A 214 -6.22 21.65 7.22
CA ARG A 214 -6.98 20.40 7.39
C ARG A 214 -8.41 20.67 7.87
N ARG A 215 -8.59 21.51 8.90
CA ARG A 215 -9.93 21.90 9.41
C ARG A 215 -10.77 22.60 8.35
N LYS A 216 -10.16 23.46 7.52
CA LYS A 216 -10.85 24.14 6.41
C LYS A 216 -11.32 23.12 5.35
N ALA A 217 -10.45 22.20 4.94
CA ALA A 217 -10.81 21.14 4.01
C ALA A 217 -11.94 20.25 4.56
N GLU A 218 -11.89 19.88 5.84
CA GLU A 218 -12.96 19.11 6.50
C GLU A 218 -14.30 19.87 6.50
N ARG A 219 -14.29 21.19 6.74
CA ARG A 219 -15.49 22.04 6.67
C ARG A 219 -16.08 22.11 5.25
N GLU A 220 -15.23 22.25 4.23
CA GLU A 220 -15.66 22.27 2.83
C GLU A 220 -16.30 20.94 2.41
N VAL A 221 -15.70 19.81 2.80
CA VAL A 221 -16.27 18.47 2.56
C VAL A 221 -17.64 18.30 3.25
N LEU A 222 -17.78 18.75 4.50
CA LEU A 222 -19.05 18.71 5.22
C LEU A 222 -20.11 19.62 4.58
N ALA A 223 -19.73 20.80 4.11
CA ALA A 223 -20.62 21.72 3.40
C ALA A 223 -21.11 21.10 2.07
N ALA A 224 -20.21 20.48 1.31
CA ALA A 224 -20.55 19.77 0.08
C ALA A 224 -21.54 18.63 0.33
N LYS A 225 -21.31 17.80 1.36
CA LYS A 225 -22.23 16.71 1.76
C LYS A 225 -23.62 17.23 2.14
N ARG A 226 -23.70 18.36 2.85
CA ARG A 226 -24.99 19.00 3.20
C ARG A 226 -25.74 19.49 1.98
N LEU A 227 -25.03 20.10 1.03
CA LEU A 227 -25.62 20.57 -0.22
C LEU A 227 -26.11 19.40 -1.07
N GLU A 228 -25.32 18.33 -1.19
CA GLU A 228 -25.71 17.10 -1.87
C GLU A 228 -26.97 16.48 -1.24
N GLY A 229 -27.04 16.42 0.10
CA GLY A 229 -28.23 15.97 0.83
C GLY A 229 -29.48 16.79 0.51
N ARG A 230 -29.36 18.13 0.44
CA ARG A 230 -30.48 19.01 0.04
C ARG A 230 -30.94 18.76 -1.38
N LEU A 231 -30.00 18.59 -2.32
CA LEU A 231 -30.32 18.30 -3.72
C LEU A 231 -31.02 16.94 -3.86
N ARG A 232 -30.56 15.91 -3.13
CA ARG A 232 -31.21 14.61 -3.09
C ARG A 232 -32.64 14.71 -2.56
N HIS A 233 -32.86 15.42 -1.45
CA HIS A 233 -34.19 15.63 -0.89
C HIS A 233 -35.12 16.34 -1.88
N GLN A 234 -34.66 17.41 -2.54
CA GLN A 234 -35.45 18.11 -3.57
C GLN A 234 -35.77 17.21 -4.76
N ALA A 235 -34.84 16.36 -5.18
CA ALA A 235 -35.05 15.40 -6.25
C ALA A 235 -36.10 14.34 -5.86
N GLU A 236 -36.04 13.84 -4.62
CA GLU A 236 -37.03 12.91 -4.06
C GLU A 236 -38.42 13.53 -3.96
N GLU A 237 -38.53 14.79 -3.51
CA GLU A 237 -39.80 15.53 -3.49
C GLU A 237 -40.40 15.68 -4.89
N LYS A 238 -39.58 16.09 -5.87
CA LYS A 238 -40.02 16.19 -7.27
C LYS A 238 -40.46 14.84 -7.83
N ALA A 239 -39.71 13.77 -7.55
CA ALA A 239 -40.06 12.42 -7.96
C ALA A 239 -41.36 11.93 -7.28
N ALA A 240 -41.58 12.27 -6.02
CA ALA A 240 -42.81 11.94 -5.29
C ALA A 240 -44.02 12.68 -5.88
N LEU A 241 -43.86 13.97 -6.24
CA LEU A 241 -44.89 14.74 -6.94
C LEU A 241 -45.22 14.16 -8.32
N ALA A 242 -44.19 13.78 -9.10
CA ALA A 242 -44.38 13.11 -10.38
C ALA A 242 -45.15 11.79 -10.24
N ARG A 243 -44.78 10.94 -9.26
CA ARG A 243 -45.50 9.69 -8.94
C ARG A 243 -46.94 9.93 -8.50
N LYS A 244 -47.22 11.02 -7.77
CA LYS A 244 -48.59 11.41 -7.40
C LYS A 244 -49.38 11.84 -8.64
N ALA A 245 -48.78 12.64 -9.53
CA ALA A 245 -49.39 13.08 -10.77
C ALA A 245 -49.70 11.90 -11.71
N GLU A 246 -48.78 10.94 -11.85
CA GLU A 246 -49.01 9.72 -12.62
C GLU A 246 -50.14 8.85 -12.03
N ARG A 247 -50.15 8.67 -10.71
CA ARG A 247 -51.25 7.96 -10.02
C ARG A 247 -52.59 8.65 -10.26
N ARG A 248 -52.63 9.98 -10.19
CA ARG A 248 -53.83 10.77 -10.52
C ARG A 248 -54.26 10.56 -11.97
N LYS A 249 -53.34 10.66 -12.93
CA LYS A 249 -53.63 10.41 -14.36
C LYS A 249 -54.18 9.00 -14.60
N ARG A 250 -53.58 7.98 -13.98
CA ARG A 250 -54.08 6.59 -14.06
C ARG A 250 -55.48 6.46 -13.48
N TRP A 251 -55.73 7.08 -12.31
CA TRP A 251 -57.04 7.08 -11.69
C TRP A 251 -58.10 7.79 -12.54
N GLU A 252 -57.76 8.94 -13.13
CA GLU A 252 -58.64 9.71 -14.04
C GLU A 252 -58.97 8.90 -15.30
N ALA A 253 -57.99 8.20 -15.87
CA ALA A 253 -58.19 7.31 -17.02
C ALA A 253 -59.13 6.14 -16.68
N SER A 254 -59.02 5.58 -15.48
CA SER A 254 -59.91 4.49 -15.02
C SER A 254 -61.30 4.99 -14.60
N ASN A 255 -61.48 6.27 -14.25
CA ASN A 255 -62.72 6.81 -13.66
C ASN A 255 -63.16 8.15 -14.29
N PRO A 256 -63.58 8.18 -15.57
CA PRO A 256 -63.81 9.43 -16.29
C PRO A 256 -65.01 10.24 -15.76
N ILE A 257 -66.08 9.57 -15.30
CA ILE A 257 -67.29 10.25 -14.78
C ILE A 257 -66.97 10.95 -13.45
N LEU A 258 -66.32 10.24 -12.52
CA LEU A 258 -65.92 10.79 -11.22
C LEU A 258 -64.88 11.91 -11.37
N ALA A 259 -63.93 11.76 -12.30
CA ALA A 259 -62.94 12.80 -12.59
C ALA A 259 -63.61 14.11 -13.08
N LYS A 260 -64.60 14.03 -13.97
CA LYS A 260 -65.36 15.21 -14.44
C LYS A 260 -66.14 15.88 -13.29
N ALA A 261 -66.79 15.09 -12.44
CA ALA A 261 -67.52 15.61 -11.29
C ALA A 261 -66.59 16.32 -10.29
N LEU A 262 -65.43 15.74 -10.01
CA LEU A 262 -64.42 16.32 -9.11
C LEU A 262 -63.82 17.60 -9.69
N ALA A 263 -63.53 17.64 -11.00
CA ALA A 263 -63.06 18.84 -11.68
C ALA A 263 -64.10 19.98 -11.63
N LYS A 264 -65.40 19.67 -11.80
CA LYS A 264 -66.49 20.64 -11.66
C LYS A 264 -66.55 21.22 -10.24
N GLN A 265 -66.49 20.37 -9.21
CA GLN A 265 -66.46 20.82 -7.81
C GLN A 265 -65.23 21.69 -7.50
N GLN A 266 -64.05 21.34 -8.04
CA GLN A 266 -62.84 22.16 -7.88
C GLN A 266 -62.98 23.53 -8.55
N ALA A 267 -63.59 23.61 -9.72
CA ALA A 267 -63.84 24.88 -10.41
C ALA A 267 -64.83 25.77 -9.64
N GLU A 268 -65.92 25.20 -9.12
CA GLU A 268 -66.89 25.91 -8.28
C GLU A 268 -66.26 26.40 -6.97
N ALA A 269 -65.43 25.57 -6.32
CA ALA A 269 -64.70 25.96 -5.12
C ALA A 269 -63.69 27.09 -5.40
N ALA A 270 -62.98 27.04 -6.52
CA ALA A 270 -62.05 28.11 -6.92
C ALA A 270 -62.78 29.44 -7.18
N GLN A 271 -63.97 29.40 -7.78
CA GLN A 271 -64.81 30.60 -7.96
C GLN A 271 -65.28 31.19 -6.63
N ARG A 272 -65.58 30.34 -5.63
CA ARG A 272 -65.97 30.80 -4.29
C ARG A 272 -64.81 31.41 -3.50
N LEU A 273 -63.59 30.91 -3.70
CA LEU A 273 -62.38 31.39 -3.01
C LEU A 273 -61.69 32.54 -3.73
N ALA A 274 -62.05 32.83 -4.98
CA ALA A 274 -61.54 34.01 -5.67
C ALA A 274 -61.91 35.24 -4.83
N PRO A 275 -60.93 35.96 -4.27
CA PRO A 275 -61.23 37.18 -3.52
C PRO A 275 -62.02 38.08 -4.47
N VAL A 276 -63.15 38.60 -4.00
CA VAL A 276 -63.84 39.69 -4.69
C VAL A 276 -62.89 40.88 -4.59
N ILE A 277 -61.93 40.95 -5.52
CA ILE A 277 -61.07 42.10 -5.72
C ILE A 277 -62.01 43.15 -6.31
N SER A 278 -62.78 43.78 -5.43
CA SER A 278 -63.54 44.97 -5.75
C SER A 278 -62.54 45.97 -6.32
N PRO A 279 -62.72 46.43 -7.56
CA PRO A 279 -61.79 47.39 -8.15
C PRO A 279 -61.76 48.63 -7.24
N SER A 280 -60.66 48.79 -6.51
CA SER A 280 -60.36 49.96 -5.70
C SER A 280 -60.50 51.21 -6.58
N LYS A 281 -61.61 51.93 -6.40
CA LYS A 281 -61.91 53.21 -7.05
C LYS A 281 -60.68 54.11 -6.89
N LYS A 282 -59.96 54.34 -7.99
CA LYS A 282 -58.90 55.36 -8.05
C LYS A 282 -59.56 56.71 -7.73
N LEU A 283 -59.33 57.20 -6.52
CA LEU A 283 -59.50 58.60 -6.17
C LEU A 283 -58.59 59.40 -7.13
N ARG A 284 -59.22 60.04 -8.13
CA ARG A 284 -58.58 61.09 -8.90
C ARG A 284 -58.56 62.34 -8.03
N ALA A 285 -57.37 62.88 -7.82
CA ALA A 285 -57.12 64.23 -7.34
C ALA A 285 -57.58 65.26 -8.39
#